data_AF-A0A507FJ65-F1
#
_entry.id   AF-A0A507FJ65-F1
#
_cell.length_a   1.000
_cell.length_b   1.000
_cell.length_c   1.000
_cell.angle_alpha   90.00
_cell.angle_beta   90.00
_cell.angle_gamma   90.00
#
_symmetry.space_group_name_H-M   'P 1'
#
loop_
_entity.id
_entity.type
_entity.pdbx_description
1 polymer ?
#
loop_
_entity_poly.entity_id
_entity_poly.type
_entity_poly.pdbx_seq_one_letter_code
_entity_poly.pdbx_strand_id
1 'polypeptide(L)'
;MSSILEYLQSLDEKVINSVFCEPSTCLALLRLLQPLSKHVIMRLLFVGSVDLVVAAAWIYNEQRSALEGALASLRSFNIVKIENNKIVLNAQFQQSLRNALLGGSNTSSFGMPIESSKSKDSVTVAYLDAYAKESWEAVLHYLVGTTMSSQRPTAVMTLMEHSGLMAPSSKHGNELRITNKGFQFLLQDVNDQVWGFLLQYLEMAPKQLGMNPVDVLNFLFQLGSLELGQDYSVDVLTDTQKQMLEDLKHLGLVYQRKKKSSRFYPTRLATSLTSGASAGGSPGYTGYVIVETNFKVYAYTDSPLQISVLSLFVTLKARFANMVIGVLTRDSIREAYNNGISAEQIAQFLTHHAHPEMKRQLPPTVLDQIRLWEAERKRAVSRPAYLYSDFAKQSEYLSALHFARDLGYVVWFSDEKRMFAGSPEGHVRMKEYFAKKS
;
A
#
# COMPACT_ATOMS: atom_id res chain seq x y z
N MET A 1 -5.69 1.72 0.22
CA MET A 1 -4.64 0.67 0.20
C MET A 1 -5.17 -0.45 1.06
N SER A 2 -5.15 -1.68 0.57
CA SER A 2 -5.86 -2.77 1.20
C SER A 2 -5.27 -3.04 2.59
N SER A 3 -6.11 -3.09 3.62
CA SER A 3 -5.64 -3.51 4.94
C SER A 3 -5.30 -5.00 4.91
N ILE A 4 -4.33 -5.44 5.72
CA ILE A 4 -4.07 -6.88 5.93
C ILE A 4 -5.36 -7.65 6.26
N LEU A 5 -6.29 -7.00 6.96
CA LEU A 5 -7.59 -7.56 7.28
C LEU A 5 -8.43 -7.81 6.01
N GLU A 6 -8.45 -6.89 5.05
CA GLU A 6 -9.15 -7.08 3.78
C GLU A 6 -8.53 -8.22 2.96
N TYR A 7 -7.21 -8.37 3.00
CA TYR A 7 -6.54 -9.50 2.36
C TYR A 7 -6.99 -10.82 3.00
N LEU A 8 -7.02 -10.91 4.33
CA LEU A 8 -7.48 -12.11 5.03
C LEU A 8 -8.96 -12.43 4.74
N GLN A 9 -9.82 -11.43 4.53
CA GLN A 9 -11.21 -11.63 4.10
C GLN A 9 -11.32 -12.23 2.70
N SER A 10 -10.35 -11.96 1.82
CA SER A 10 -10.34 -12.47 0.45
C SER A 10 -9.90 -13.93 0.34
N LEU A 11 -9.33 -14.51 1.41
CA LEU A 11 -8.80 -15.87 1.41
C LEU A 11 -9.92 -16.91 1.61
N ASP A 12 -9.68 -18.11 1.07
CA ASP A 12 -10.59 -19.25 1.23
C ASP A 12 -10.62 -19.77 2.68
N GLU A 13 -11.76 -20.29 3.12
CA GLU A 13 -11.99 -20.75 4.50
C GLU A 13 -11.00 -21.85 4.91
N LYS A 14 -10.63 -22.73 3.98
CA LYS A 14 -9.65 -23.79 4.21
C LYS A 14 -8.26 -23.25 4.51
N VAL A 15 -7.84 -22.21 3.78
CA VAL A 15 -6.54 -21.57 3.96
C VAL A 15 -6.51 -20.84 5.31
N ILE A 16 -7.57 -20.10 5.63
CA ILE A 16 -7.70 -19.39 6.91
C ILE A 16 -7.63 -20.37 8.10
N ASN A 17 -8.31 -21.51 8.01
CA ASN A 17 -8.27 -22.54 9.05
C ASN A 17 -6.86 -23.10 9.26
N SER A 18 -6.10 -23.32 8.18
CA SER A 18 -4.70 -23.76 8.30
C SER A 18 -3.77 -22.71 8.90
N VAL A 19 -4.04 -21.42 8.64
CA VAL A 19 -3.33 -20.29 9.26
C VAL A 19 -3.63 -20.21 10.77
N PHE A 20 -4.85 -20.53 11.19
CA PHE A 20 -5.23 -20.56 12.62
C PHE A 20 -4.63 -21.71 13.42
N CYS A 21 -4.03 -22.72 12.77
CA CYS A 21 -3.31 -23.77 13.48
C CYS A 21 -2.11 -23.23 14.28
N GLU A 22 -1.52 -22.11 13.83
CA GLU A 22 -0.35 -21.54 14.48
C GLU A 22 -0.73 -20.53 15.58
N PRO A 23 -0.22 -20.69 16.82
CA PRO A 23 -0.47 -19.76 17.93
C PRO A 23 -0.02 -18.32 17.67
N SER A 24 1.09 -18.12 16.96
CA SER A 24 1.66 -16.80 16.63
C SER A 24 0.72 -15.96 15.79
N THR A 25 0.12 -16.57 14.77
CA THR A 25 -0.87 -15.92 13.91
C THR A 25 -2.12 -15.51 14.69
N CYS A 26 -2.64 -16.38 15.54
CA CYS A 26 -3.86 -16.08 16.31
C CYS A 26 -3.64 -14.91 17.28
N LEU A 27 -2.46 -14.83 17.88
CA LEU A 27 -2.09 -13.72 18.74
C LEU A 27 -1.93 -12.42 17.94
N ALA A 28 -1.23 -12.46 16.80
CA ALA A 28 -1.07 -11.30 15.94
C ALA A 28 -2.41 -10.76 15.42
N LEU A 29 -3.33 -11.64 15.02
CA LEU A 29 -4.68 -11.28 14.63
C LEU A 29 -5.46 -10.65 15.79
N LEU A 30 -5.36 -11.24 16.98
CA LEU A 30 -5.97 -10.64 18.17
C LEU A 30 -5.46 -9.22 18.38
N ARG A 31 -4.16 -8.93 18.18
CA ARG A 31 -3.60 -7.57 18.31
C ARG A 31 -4.14 -6.59 17.26
N LEU A 32 -4.34 -7.04 16.02
CA LEU A 32 -4.81 -6.22 14.90
C LEU A 32 -6.31 -5.88 14.97
N LEU A 33 -7.10 -6.67 15.68
CA LEU A 33 -8.55 -6.46 15.80
C LEU A 33 -8.93 -5.22 16.64
N GLN A 34 -10.12 -4.69 16.38
CA GLN A 34 -10.71 -3.61 17.17
C GLN A 34 -10.92 -4.02 18.64
N PRO A 35 -10.90 -3.07 19.61
CA PRO A 35 -11.05 -3.36 21.03
C PRO A 35 -12.31 -4.17 21.37
N LEU A 36 -13.42 -3.89 20.69
CA LEU A 36 -14.68 -4.60 20.94
C LEU A 36 -14.64 -6.07 20.49
N SER A 37 -14.07 -6.32 19.31
CA SER A 37 -13.84 -7.68 18.79
C SER A 37 -12.93 -8.48 19.72
N LYS A 38 -11.86 -7.86 20.26
CA LYS A 38 -10.98 -8.46 21.26
C LYS A 38 -11.75 -8.88 22.52
N HIS A 39 -12.62 -8.02 23.03
CA HIS A 39 -13.42 -8.29 24.22
C HIS A 39 -14.36 -9.48 24.03
N VAL A 40 -15.02 -9.57 22.88
CA VAL A 40 -15.89 -10.71 22.51
C VAL A 40 -15.08 -12.00 22.46
N ILE A 41 -13.92 -12.00 21.78
CA ILE A 41 -13.04 -13.17 21.70
C ILE A 41 -12.59 -13.61 23.10
N MET A 42 -12.13 -12.68 23.94
CA MET A 42 -11.62 -13.01 25.28
C MET A 42 -12.70 -13.61 26.20
N ARG A 43 -13.95 -13.17 26.08
CA ARG A 43 -15.08 -13.78 26.82
C ARG A 43 -15.44 -15.17 26.32
N LEU A 44 -15.45 -15.35 24.99
CA LEU A 44 -15.76 -16.63 24.36
C LEU A 44 -14.61 -17.64 24.47
N LEU A 45 -13.37 -17.19 24.74
CA LEU A 45 -12.18 -18.03 24.76
C LEU A 45 -12.33 -19.26 25.67
N PHE A 46 -12.95 -19.12 26.84
CA PHE A 46 -13.16 -20.24 27.78
C PHE A 46 -14.52 -20.91 27.65
N VAL A 47 -15.54 -20.17 27.21
CA VAL A 47 -16.95 -20.63 27.15
C VAL A 47 -17.28 -21.35 25.83
N GLY A 48 -16.61 -21.00 24.74
CA GLY A 48 -16.77 -21.62 23.40
C GLY A 48 -18.02 -21.18 22.64
N SER A 49 -19.19 -21.10 23.29
CA SER A 49 -20.43 -20.64 22.66
C SER A 49 -21.33 -19.84 23.60
N VAL A 50 -21.96 -18.78 23.10
CA VAL A 50 -22.90 -17.93 23.87
C VAL A 50 -24.08 -17.51 23.00
N ASP A 51 -25.29 -17.47 23.58
CA ASP A 51 -26.48 -16.97 22.88
C ASP A 51 -26.36 -15.47 22.53
N LEU A 52 -26.85 -15.08 21.36
CA LEU A 52 -26.81 -13.69 20.88
C LEU A 52 -27.48 -12.71 21.85
N VAL A 53 -28.53 -13.16 22.55
CA VAL A 53 -29.24 -12.35 23.57
C VAL A 53 -28.33 -12.00 24.74
N VAL A 54 -27.54 -12.96 25.21
CA VAL A 54 -26.58 -12.78 26.30
C VAL A 54 -25.42 -11.89 25.85
N ALA A 55 -24.94 -12.10 24.61
CA ALA A 55 -23.91 -11.25 24.04
C ALA A 55 -24.38 -9.79 23.87
N ALA A 56 -25.65 -9.57 23.51
CA ALA A 56 -26.22 -8.24 23.41
C ALA A 56 -26.36 -7.53 24.78
N ALA A 57 -26.45 -8.27 25.87
CA ALA A 57 -26.47 -7.73 27.23
C ALA A 57 -25.08 -7.26 27.72
N TRP A 58 -24.01 -7.54 26.97
CA TRP A 58 -22.63 -7.15 27.34
C TRP A 58 -22.32 -5.67 27.13
N ILE A 59 -23.17 -4.96 26.38
CA ILE A 59 -22.93 -3.58 25.94
C ILE A 59 -24.19 -2.77 26.23
N TYR A 60 -24.01 -1.48 26.54
CA TYR A 60 -25.09 -0.54 26.68
C TYR A 60 -25.89 -0.39 25.38
N ASN A 61 -27.20 -0.16 25.48
CA ASN A 61 -28.12 -0.13 24.33
C ASN A 61 -27.70 0.85 23.21
N GLU A 62 -27.00 1.93 23.55
CA GLU A 62 -26.52 2.94 22.59
C GLU A 62 -25.44 2.44 21.62
N GLN A 63 -24.67 1.40 21.99
CA GLN A 63 -23.58 0.86 21.16
C GLN A 63 -23.88 -0.52 20.57
N ARG A 64 -25.16 -0.88 20.44
CA ARG A 64 -25.58 -2.17 19.88
C ARG A 64 -25.20 -2.33 18.41
N SER A 65 -25.23 -1.25 17.62
CA SER A 65 -24.75 -1.23 16.23
C SER A 65 -23.25 -1.50 16.11
N ALA A 66 -22.46 -1.05 17.09
CA ALA A 66 -21.02 -1.33 17.13
C ALA A 66 -20.72 -2.81 17.40
N LEU A 67 -21.54 -3.48 18.22
CA LEU A 67 -21.48 -4.94 18.40
C LEU A 67 -21.75 -5.67 17.10
N GLU A 68 -22.82 -5.29 16.39
CA GLU A 68 -23.21 -5.92 15.13
C GLU A 68 -22.11 -5.74 14.07
N GLY A 69 -21.52 -4.53 14.00
CA GLY A 69 -20.35 -4.27 13.17
C GLY A 69 -19.15 -5.16 13.54
N ALA A 70 -18.82 -5.26 14.82
CA ALA A 70 -17.72 -6.10 15.29
C ALA A 70 -17.96 -7.60 15.02
N LEU A 71 -19.20 -8.09 15.19
CA LEU A 71 -19.58 -9.47 14.88
C LEU A 71 -19.57 -9.73 13.37
N ALA A 72 -20.00 -8.78 12.55
CA ALA A 72 -19.90 -8.87 11.10
C ALA A 72 -18.43 -8.94 10.63
N SER A 73 -17.54 -8.13 11.23
CA SER A 73 -16.10 -8.23 10.98
C SER A 73 -15.55 -9.58 11.42
N LEU A 74 -15.86 -10.06 12.64
CA LEU A 74 -15.40 -11.37 13.11
C LEU A 74 -15.91 -12.54 12.25
N ARG A 75 -17.12 -12.42 11.70
CA ARG A 75 -17.68 -13.37 10.74
C ARG A 75 -16.94 -13.33 9.41
N SER A 76 -16.59 -12.14 8.92
CA SER A 76 -15.84 -12.00 7.67
C SER A 76 -14.44 -12.64 7.73
N PHE A 77 -13.83 -12.71 8.93
CA PHE A 77 -12.55 -13.38 9.15
C PHE A 77 -12.67 -14.88 9.44
N ASN A 78 -13.88 -15.46 9.42
CA ASN A 78 -14.16 -16.86 9.80
C ASN A 78 -13.69 -17.21 11.24
N ILE A 79 -13.59 -16.22 12.13
CA ILE A 79 -13.23 -16.42 13.55
C ILE A 79 -14.47 -16.83 14.34
N VAL A 80 -15.63 -16.26 14.00
CA VAL A 80 -16.92 -16.51 14.65
C VAL A 80 -17.93 -17.04 13.63
N LYS A 81 -18.64 -18.10 14.00
CA LYS A 81 -19.83 -18.61 13.30
C LYS A 81 -21.06 -18.39 14.15
N ILE A 82 -22.18 -18.00 13.52
CA ILE A 82 -23.47 -17.88 14.19
C ILE A 82 -24.30 -19.10 13.80
N GLU A 83 -24.42 -20.05 14.71
CA GLU A 83 -25.21 -21.27 14.53
C GLU A 83 -26.37 -21.27 15.52
N ASN A 84 -27.61 -21.40 15.06
CA ASN A 84 -28.80 -21.49 15.92
C ASN A 84 -28.91 -20.37 16.97
N ASN A 85 -28.70 -19.10 16.57
CA ASN A 85 -28.65 -17.92 17.45
C ASN A 85 -27.53 -17.96 18.53
N LYS A 86 -26.56 -18.87 18.41
CA LYS A 86 -25.36 -18.91 19.24
C LYS A 86 -24.16 -18.43 18.47
N ILE A 87 -23.38 -17.58 19.13
CA ILE A 87 -22.07 -17.14 18.70
C ILE A 87 -21.07 -18.22 19.10
N VAL A 88 -20.50 -18.92 18.12
CA VAL A 88 -19.52 -20.00 18.32
C VAL A 88 -18.18 -19.54 17.77
N LEU A 89 -17.12 -19.63 18.58
CA LEU A 89 -15.75 -19.42 18.09
C LEU A 89 -15.27 -20.62 17.29
N ASN A 90 -14.46 -20.36 16.27
CA ASN A 90 -13.77 -21.43 15.56
C ASN A 90 -12.89 -22.23 16.53
N ALA A 91 -13.09 -23.56 16.58
CA ALA A 91 -12.43 -24.44 17.52
C ALA A 91 -10.90 -24.42 17.37
N GLN A 92 -10.39 -24.33 16.14
CA GLN A 92 -8.94 -24.26 15.89
C GLN A 92 -8.34 -22.97 16.43
N PHE A 93 -8.96 -21.83 16.10
CA PHE A 93 -8.55 -20.51 16.60
C PHE A 93 -8.63 -20.44 18.14
N GLN A 94 -9.67 -21.02 18.73
CA GLN A 94 -9.84 -21.05 20.18
C GLN A 94 -8.73 -21.88 20.86
N GLN A 95 -8.39 -23.05 20.31
CA GLN A 95 -7.33 -23.91 20.85
C GLN A 95 -5.94 -23.26 20.69
N SER A 96 -5.62 -22.74 19.51
CA SER A 96 -4.32 -22.11 19.26
C SER A 96 -4.14 -20.81 20.06
N LEU A 97 -5.19 -20.00 20.24
CA LEU A 97 -5.15 -18.81 21.09
C LEU A 97 -5.01 -19.17 22.59
N ARG A 98 -5.68 -20.24 23.06
CA ARG A 98 -5.44 -20.77 24.41
C ARG A 98 -4.00 -21.22 24.60
N ASN A 99 -3.44 -21.93 23.62
CA ASN A 99 -2.05 -22.36 23.63
C ASN A 99 -1.09 -21.16 23.63
N ALA A 100 -1.42 -20.07 22.94
CA ALA A 100 -0.64 -18.84 22.94
C ALA A 100 -0.63 -18.14 24.31
N LEU A 101 -1.76 -18.12 25.03
CA LEU A 101 -1.92 -17.38 26.29
C LEU A 101 -1.52 -18.17 27.53
N LEU A 102 -1.79 -19.48 27.54
CA LEU A 102 -1.57 -20.34 28.71
C LEU A 102 -0.28 -21.16 28.61
N GLY A 103 0.44 -21.06 27.48
CA GLY A 103 1.63 -21.84 27.20
C GLY A 103 1.28 -23.25 26.73
N GLY A 104 1.26 -23.45 25.41
CA GLY A 104 1.12 -24.77 24.77
C GLY A 104 2.47 -25.45 24.54
N SER A 105 2.44 -26.74 24.24
CA SER A 105 3.63 -27.59 24.04
C SER A 105 4.47 -27.24 22.80
N ASN A 106 3.98 -26.37 21.91
CA ASN A 106 4.64 -26.05 20.65
C ASN A 106 5.35 -24.69 20.73
N THR A 107 6.57 -24.70 21.27
CA THR A 107 7.40 -23.50 21.46
C THR A 107 8.01 -22.95 20.17
N SER A 108 7.94 -23.71 19.06
CA SER A 108 8.50 -23.31 17.77
C SER A 108 7.75 -22.14 17.11
N SER A 109 6.45 -21.97 17.40
CA SER A 109 5.61 -20.94 16.78
C SER A 109 6.00 -19.51 17.17
N PHE A 110 6.67 -19.31 18.30
CA PHE A 110 7.19 -17.99 18.73
C PHE A 110 8.68 -17.81 18.44
N GLY A 111 9.25 -18.70 17.61
CA GLY A 111 10.69 -18.75 17.33
C GLY A 111 11.45 -19.42 18.47
N MET A 112 12.54 -20.10 18.12
CA MET A 112 13.45 -20.64 19.14
C MET A 112 14.54 -19.60 19.42
N PRO A 113 14.47 -18.89 20.57
CA PRO A 113 15.55 -18.02 20.98
C PRO A 113 16.78 -18.89 21.24
N ILE A 114 17.92 -18.49 20.69
CA ILE A 114 19.17 -19.16 20.99
C ILE A 114 19.64 -18.56 22.32
N GLU A 115 19.55 -19.33 23.41
CA GLU A 115 20.14 -18.95 24.70
C GLU A 115 21.68 -19.04 24.64
N SER A 116 22.30 -18.29 23.73
CA SER A 116 23.74 -18.13 23.72
C SER A 116 24.13 -17.00 24.66
N SER A 117 24.47 -17.41 25.88
CA SER A 117 25.27 -16.70 26.87
C SER A 117 26.05 -15.52 26.27
N LYS A 118 25.65 -14.29 26.64
CA LYS A 118 26.49 -13.06 26.63
C LYS A 118 27.65 -13.11 25.62
N SER A 119 27.35 -13.20 24.34
CA SER A 119 28.36 -12.94 23.32
C SER A 119 28.79 -11.49 23.46
N LYS A 120 30.10 -11.21 23.47
CA LYS A 120 30.65 -9.85 23.44
C LYS A 120 30.19 -9.01 22.23
N ASP A 121 29.51 -9.65 21.26
CA ASP A 121 28.96 -9.07 20.03
C ASP A 121 27.42 -9.11 20.00
N SER A 122 26.71 -8.88 21.11
CA SER A 122 25.24 -8.73 21.06
C SER A 122 24.90 -7.49 20.23
N VAL A 123 24.15 -7.67 19.14
CA VAL A 123 23.74 -6.55 18.29
C VAL A 123 22.81 -5.63 19.08
N THR A 124 23.21 -4.37 19.28
CA THR A 124 22.39 -3.40 20.01
C THR A 124 21.14 -3.04 19.21
N VAL A 125 20.02 -2.83 19.91
CA VAL A 125 18.75 -2.38 19.30
C VAL A 125 18.95 -1.11 18.45
N ALA A 126 19.77 -0.16 18.91
CA ALA A 126 20.09 1.06 18.16
C ALA A 126 20.78 0.79 16.81
N TYR A 127 21.61 -0.25 16.71
CA TYR A 127 22.24 -0.64 15.45
C TYR A 127 21.20 -1.27 14.50
N LEU A 128 20.30 -2.12 15.02
CA LEU A 128 19.21 -2.69 14.23
C LEU A 128 18.28 -1.61 13.68
N ASP A 129 18.01 -0.57 14.48
CA ASP A 129 17.18 0.56 14.07
C ASP A 129 17.84 1.36 12.93
N ALA A 130 19.15 1.63 13.02
CA ALA A 130 19.90 2.30 11.97
C ALA A 130 19.95 1.45 10.68
N TYR A 131 20.21 0.14 10.81
CA TYR A 131 20.23 -0.79 9.69
C TYR A 131 18.88 -0.86 8.97
N ALA A 132 17.79 -0.98 9.73
CA ALA A 132 16.43 -1.05 9.19
C ALA A 132 16.08 0.25 8.44
N LYS A 133 16.46 1.41 9.00
CA LYS A 133 16.26 2.71 8.35
C LYS A 133 17.05 2.81 7.04
N GLU A 134 18.35 2.50 7.04
CA GLU A 134 19.19 2.62 5.84
C GLU A 134 18.74 1.66 4.73
N SER A 135 18.42 0.42 5.07
CA SER A 135 17.95 -0.58 4.10
C SER A 135 16.58 -0.21 3.52
N TRP A 136 15.63 0.26 4.35
CA TRP A 136 14.34 0.73 3.86
C TRP A 136 14.45 2.01 3.04
N GLU A 137 15.23 3.00 3.49
CA GLU A 137 15.49 4.24 2.73
C GLU A 137 16.14 3.94 1.38
N ALA A 138 17.05 2.95 1.31
CA ALA A 138 17.56 2.49 0.03
C ALA A 138 16.43 2.02 -0.89
N VAL A 139 15.39 1.33 -0.38
CA VAL A 139 14.23 0.85 -1.18
C VAL A 139 13.49 2.03 -1.78
N LEU A 140 13.22 3.03 -0.95
CA LEU A 140 12.55 4.26 -1.36
C LEU A 140 13.40 5.11 -2.32
N HIS A 141 14.72 5.14 -2.15
CA HIS A 141 15.64 5.84 -3.05
C HIS A 141 15.61 5.30 -4.49
N TYR A 142 15.39 3.99 -4.64
CA TYR A 142 15.22 3.38 -5.94
C TYR A 142 13.86 3.72 -6.54
N LEU A 143 12.78 3.75 -5.74
CA LEU A 143 11.45 4.23 -6.18
C LEU A 143 11.51 5.63 -6.79
N VAL A 144 12.36 6.50 -6.25
CA VAL A 144 12.57 7.87 -6.72
C VAL A 144 13.56 7.95 -7.90
N GLY A 145 14.21 6.85 -8.28
CA GLY A 145 15.12 6.79 -9.43
C GLY A 145 16.55 7.28 -9.13
N THR A 146 16.92 7.44 -7.86
CA THR A 146 18.29 7.84 -7.51
C THR A 146 19.25 6.64 -7.56
N THR A 147 20.34 6.77 -8.31
CA THR A 147 21.30 5.71 -8.69
C THR A 147 22.21 5.23 -7.55
N MET A 148 21.87 5.48 -6.28
CA MET A 148 22.76 5.22 -5.14
C MET A 148 22.89 3.73 -4.76
N SER A 149 22.28 2.80 -5.50
CA SER A 149 22.34 1.37 -5.18
C SER A 149 22.32 0.51 -6.44
N SER A 150 23.52 0.08 -6.88
CA SER A 150 23.73 -0.73 -8.08
C SER A 150 23.53 -2.25 -7.86
N GLN A 151 23.12 -2.68 -6.67
CA GLN A 151 22.98 -4.11 -6.37
C GLN A 151 21.80 -4.37 -5.44
N ARG A 152 20.64 -4.67 -6.03
CA ARG A 152 19.53 -5.27 -5.28
C ARG A 152 18.83 -6.38 -6.05
N PRO A 153 18.14 -7.28 -5.33
CA PRO A 153 17.55 -8.46 -5.92
C PRO A 153 16.52 -8.11 -6.98
N THR A 154 16.53 -8.88 -8.06
CA THR A 154 15.50 -8.88 -9.10
C THR A 154 14.11 -9.02 -8.52
N ALA A 155 13.95 -9.77 -7.42
CA ALA A 155 12.67 -9.95 -6.72
C ALA A 155 12.04 -8.61 -6.28
N VAL A 156 12.79 -7.67 -5.71
CA VAL A 156 12.23 -6.38 -5.27
C VAL A 156 11.78 -5.55 -6.48
N MET A 157 12.50 -5.63 -7.59
CA MET A 157 12.14 -4.93 -8.83
C MET A 157 10.88 -5.52 -9.47
N THR A 158 10.77 -6.85 -9.54
CA THR A 158 9.56 -7.49 -10.08
C THR A 158 8.34 -7.20 -9.21
N LEU A 159 8.50 -7.13 -7.89
CA LEU A 159 7.44 -6.70 -6.97
C LEU A 159 7.01 -5.25 -7.22
N MET A 160 7.96 -4.34 -7.47
CA MET A 160 7.66 -2.92 -7.74
C MET A 160 6.94 -2.72 -9.08
N GLU A 161 7.29 -3.50 -10.10
CA GLU A 161 6.60 -3.48 -11.40
C GLU A 161 5.19 -4.06 -11.31
N HIS A 162 5.04 -5.21 -10.65
CA HIS A 162 3.73 -5.88 -10.53
C HIS A 162 2.75 -5.08 -9.67
N SER A 163 3.24 -4.50 -8.56
CA SER A 163 2.45 -3.60 -7.72
C SER A 163 2.04 -2.31 -8.44
N GLY A 164 2.62 -2.05 -9.62
CA GLY A 164 2.41 -0.84 -10.39
C GLY A 164 2.91 0.39 -9.66
N LEU A 165 3.85 0.26 -8.71
CA LEU A 165 4.54 1.37 -8.06
C LEU A 165 5.54 2.00 -9.02
N MET A 166 6.13 1.18 -9.90
CA MET A 166 6.95 1.60 -11.03
C MET A 166 6.35 1.11 -12.34
N ALA A 167 6.49 1.92 -13.40
CA ALA A 167 6.16 1.52 -14.75
C ALA A 167 7.34 1.81 -15.69
N PRO A 168 7.58 0.94 -16.69
CA PRO A 168 8.56 1.22 -17.73
C PRO A 168 8.16 2.47 -18.50
N SER A 169 9.09 3.41 -18.66
CA SER A 169 8.84 4.63 -19.42
C SER A 169 8.58 4.30 -20.90
N SER A 170 7.41 4.70 -21.41
CA SER A 170 7.03 4.52 -22.82
C SER A 170 7.99 5.20 -23.82
N LYS A 171 8.83 6.14 -23.35
CA LYS A 171 9.76 6.89 -24.22
C LYS A 171 11.20 6.39 -24.16
N HIS A 172 11.62 5.73 -23.07
CA HIS A 172 12.99 5.25 -22.85
C HIS A 172 12.86 3.85 -22.24
N GLY A 173 12.89 2.82 -23.09
CA GLY A 173 12.44 1.45 -22.78
C GLY A 173 13.22 0.67 -21.72
N ASN A 174 14.00 1.32 -20.87
CA ASN A 174 14.72 0.68 -19.77
C ASN A 174 14.77 1.50 -18.47
N GLU A 175 14.18 2.69 -18.44
CA GLU A 175 14.05 3.48 -17.20
C GLU A 175 12.68 3.24 -16.56
N LEU A 176 12.69 2.61 -15.39
CA LEU A 176 11.53 2.51 -14.52
C LEU A 176 11.25 3.88 -13.89
N ARG A 177 10.02 4.37 -14.06
CA ARG A 177 9.55 5.62 -13.46
C ARG A 177 8.48 5.35 -12.43
N ILE A 178 8.46 6.18 -11.39
CA ILE A 178 7.42 6.16 -10.38
C ILE A 178 6.05 6.41 -11.02
N THR A 179 5.05 5.66 -10.61
CA THR A 179 3.67 5.88 -11.04
C THR A 179 2.92 6.78 -10.06
N ASN A 180 1.70 7.17 -10.42
CA ASN A 180 0.75 7.82 -9.53
C ASN A 180 0.59 7.06 -8.19
N LYS A 181 0.44 5.73 -8.26
CA LYS A 181 0.32 4.86 -7.08
C LYS A 181 1.63 4.81 -6.29
N GLY A 182 2.77 4.77 -6.97
CA GLY A 182 4.10 4.84 -6.36
C GLY A 182 4.33 6.11 -5.57
N PHE A 183 3.89 7.26 -6.08
CA PHE A 183 3.99 8.51 -5.35
C PHE A 183 3.08 8.52 -4.12
N GLN A 184 1.82 8.07 -4.25
CA GLN A 184 0.94 7.92 -3.08
C GLN A 184 1.53 7.02 -2.00
N PHE A 185 2.19 5.94 -2.39
CA PHE A 185 2.89 5.06 -1.48
C PHE A 185 3.98 5.79 -0.70
N LEU A 186 4.79 6.65 -1.34
CA LEU A 186 5.80 7.45 -0.64
C LEU A 186 5.23 8.43 0.39
N LEU A 187 3.96 8.84 0.25
CA LEU A 187 3.28 9.76 1.17
C LEU A 187 2.75 9.09 2.44
N GLN A 188 2.70 7.77 2.47
CA GLN A 188 2.13 7.04 3.59
C GLN A 188 3.10 6.90 4.76
N ASP A 189 2.57 6.52 5.91
CA ASP A 189 3.37 6.14 7.07
C ASP A 189 4.21 4.90 6.75
N VAL A 190 5.38 4.79 7.40
CA VAL A 190 6.32 3.67 7.20
C VAL A 190 5.64 2.32 7.38
N ASN A 191 4.72 2.18 8.33
CA ASN A 191 3.97 0.93 8.55
C ASN A 191 3.09 0.56 7.37
N ASP A 192 2.35 1.54 6.85
CA ASP A 192 1.44 1.35 5.72
C ASP A 192 2.24 1.06 4.45
N GLN A 193 3.41 1.69 4.29
CA GLN A 193 4.33 1.40 3.21
C GLN A 193 4.83 -0.05 3.27
N VAL A 194 5.33 -0.50 4.44
CA VAL A 194 5.82 -1.88 4.58
C VAL A 194 4.69 -2.87 4.37
N TRP A 195 3.49 -2.64 4.93
CA TRP A 195 2.33 -3.50 4.70
C TRP A 195 1.88 -3.51 3.24
N GLY A 196 1.82 -2.36 2.58
CA GLY A 196 1.49 -2.26 1.16
C GLY A 196 2.44 -3.08 0.30
N PHE A 197 3.74 -3.09 0.64
CA PHE A 197 4.74 -3.90 -0.05
C PHE A 197 4.60 -5.40 0.27
N LEU A 198 4.39 -5.76 1.54
CA LEU A 198 4.21 -7.15 1.96
C LEU A 198 2.92 -7.79 1.40
N LEU A 199 1.85 -7.03 1.24
CA LEU A 199 0.62 -7.53 0.63
C LEU A 199 0.81 -7.84 -0.86
N GLN A 200 1.54 -6.98 -1.57
CA GLN A 200 1.95 -7.25 -2.95
C GLN A 200 2.86 -8.48 -3.05
N TYR A 201 3.77 -8.63 -2.09
CA TYR A 201 4.57 -9.86 -1.97
C TYR A 201 3.71 -11.11 -1.79
N LEU A 202 2.70 -11.05 -0.91
CA LEU A 202 1.78 -12.16 -0.64
C LEU A 202 0.93 -12.53 -1.87
N GLU A 203 0.52 -11.55 -2.68
CA GLU A 203 -0.22 -11.80 -3.93
C GLU A 203 0.67 -12.46 -5.02
N MET A 204 1.97 -12.16 -5.01
CA MET A 204 2.94 -12.67 -5.98
C MET A 204 3.56 -14.02 -5.59
N ALA A 205 3.73 -14.26 -4.28
CA ALA A 205 4.32 -15.48 -3.71
C ALA A 205 3.73 -16.79 -4.28
N PRO A 206 2.39 -16.98 -4.37
CA PRO A 206 1.83 -18.21 -4.92
C PRO A 206 1.93 -18.30 -6.45
N LYS A 207 1.93 -17.17 -7.17
CA LYS A 207 1.87 -17.14 -8.65
C LYS A 207 3.24 -17.24 -9.31
N GLN A 208 4.26 -16.63 -8.73
CA GLN A 208 5.60 -16.53 -9.34
C GLN A 208 6.66 -17.36 -8.62
N LEU A 209 6.61 -17.44 -7.28
CA LEU A 209 7.61 -18.17 -6.50
C LEU A 209 7.17 -19.59 -6.12
N GLY A 210 5.90 -19.95 -6.31
CA GLY A 210 5.36 -21.26 -5.93
C GLY A 210 5.38 -21.49 -4.42
N MET A 211 5.39 -20.42 -3.63
CA MET A 211 5.41 -20.49 -2.17
C MET A 211 4.00 -20.75 -1.62
N ASN A 212 3.94 -21.51 -0.54
CA ASN A 212 2.69 -21.78 0.15
C ASN A 212 2.29 -20.51 0.95
N PRO A 213 1.15 -19.87 0.66
CA PRO A 213 0.79 -18.58 1.28
C PRO A 213 0.59 -18.68 2.80
N VAL A 214 0.24 -19.86 3.31
CA VAL A 214 0.07 -20.13 4.74
C VAL A 214 1.38 -19.98 5.49
N ASP A 215 2.46 -20.59 4.99
CA ASP A 215 3.78 -20.55 5.62
C ASP A 215 4.36 -19.14 5.66
N VAL A 216 4.11 -18.37 4.60
CA VAL A 216 4.54 -16.97 4.44
C VAL A 216 3.80 -16.07 5.44
N LEU A 217 2.48 -16.22 5.55
CA LEU A 217 1.67 -15.47 6.51
C LEU A 217 2.06 -15.80 7.95
N ASN A 218 2.19 -17.08 8.27
CA ASN A 218 2.59 -17.52 9.60
C ASN A 218 3.95 -16.96 10.00
N PHE A 219 4.91 -16.95 9.08
CA PHE A 219 6.23 -16.38 9.35
C PHE A 219 6.18 -14.87 9.58
N LEU A 220 5.38 -14.10 8.82
CA LEU A 220 5.19 -12.67 9.07
C LEU A 220 4.61 -12.38 10.45
N PHE A 221 3.60 -13.15 10.85
CA PHE A 221 2.99 -12.98 12.17
C PHE A 221 3.91 -13.44 13.30
N GLN A 222 4.68 -14.50 13.07
CA GLN A 222 5.75 -14.93 13.96
C GLN A 222 6.76 -13.80 14.16
N LEU A 223 7.29 -13.20 13.09
CA LEU A 223 8.23 -12.07 13.15
C LEU A 223 7.68 -10.88 13.96
N GLY A 224 6.38 -10.61 13.83
CA GLY A 224 5.71 -9.56 14.59
C GLY A 224 5.60 -9.83 16.09
N SER A 225 5.73 -11.09 16.52
CA SER A 225 5.68 -11.50 17.92
C SER A 225 7.05 -11.63 18.58
N LEU A 226 8.14 -11.53 17.82
CA LEU A 226 9.50 -11.68 18.32
C LEU A 226 9.96 -10.45 19.11
N GLU A 227 10.94 -10.66 19.99
CA GLU A 227 11.55 -9.61 20.80
C GLU A 227 12.76 -8.98 20.09
N LEU A 228 12.89 -7.66 20.25
CA LEU A 228 14.01 -6.91 19.69
C LEU A 228 15.31 -7.23 20.44
N GLY A 229 16.39 -7.46 19.70
CA GLY A 229 17.70 -7.73 20.26
C GLY A 229 17.96 -9.18 20.67
N GLN A 230 16.97 -10.08 20.52
CA GLN A 230 17.17 -11.52 20.67
C GLN A 230 17.57 -12.18 19.33
N ASP A 231 18.44 -13.21 19.38
CA ASP A 231 18.78 -14.02 18.22
C ASP A 231 17.94 -15.30 18.13
N TYR A 232 17.40 -15.53 16.93
CA TYR A 232 16.55 -16.69 16.63
C TYR A 232 17.23 -17.63 15.63
N SER A 233 17.00 -18.94 15.79
CA SER A 233 17.53 -19.96 14.89
C SER A 233 16.76 -20.06 13.57
N VAL A 234 17.50 -20.23 12.47
CA VAL A 234 16.97 -20.47 11.11
C VAL A 234 16.61 -21.96 10.88
N ASP A 235 17.07 -22.86 11.74
CA ASP A 235 16.97 -24.32 11.50
C ASP A 235 15.53 -24.84 11.56
N VAL A 236 14.65 -24.14 12.27
CA VAL A 236 13.22 -24.47 12.44
C VAL A 236 12.39 -24.08 11.22
N LEU A 237 12.95 -23.24 10.35
CA LEU A 237 12.21 -22.64 9.25
C LEU A 237 12.08 -23.61 8.08
N THR A 238 10.89 -23.61 7.47
CA THR A 238 10.63 -24.33 6.23
C THR A 238 11.44 -23.72 5.08
N ASP A 239 11.59 -24.44 3.99
CA ASP A 239 12.38 -23.96 2.85
C ASP A 239 11.75 -22.71 2.19
N THR A 240 10.41 -22.59 2.24
CA THR A 240 9.68 -21.37 1.84
C THR A 240 10.01 -20.19 2.75
N GLN A 241 10.06 -20.40 4.06
CA GLN A 241 10.42 -19.38 5.04
C GLN A 241 11.88 -18.94 4.91
N LYS A 242 12.81 -19.85 4.57
CA LYS A 242 14.21 -19.51 4.32
C LYS A 242 14.39 -18.62 3.09
N GLN A 243 13.66 -18.89 2.00
CA GLN A 243 13.65 -18.01 0.83
C GLN A 243 13.09 -16.63 1.17
N MET A 244 11.96 -16.60 1.89
CA MET A 244 11.36 -15.35 2.36
C MET A 244 12.30 -14.55 3.28
N LEU A 245 13.08 -15.23 4.13
CA LEU A 245 14.06 -14.60 5.00
C LEU A 245 15.14 -13.84 4.21
N GLU A 246 15.56 -14.36 3.05
CA GLU A 246 16.48 -13.65 2.15
C GLU A 246 15.82 -12.39 1.58
N ASP A 247 14.56 -12.46 1.16
CA ASP A 247 13.81 -11.31 0.65
C ASP A 247 13.58 -10.23 1.72
N LEU A 248 13.15 -10.63 2.93
CA LEU A 248 12.89 -9.73 4.06
C LEU A 248 14.16 -9.03 4.57
N LYS A 249 15.32 -9.67 4.41
CA LYS A 249 16.61 -9.05 4.70
C LYS A 249 16.90 -7.88 3.77
N HIS A 250 16.53 -7.99 2.50
CA HIS A 250 16.71 -6.89 1.55
C HIS A 250 15.77 -5.71 1.80
N LEU A 251 14.62 -5.96 2.43
CA LEU A 251 13.69 -4.95 2.89
C LEU A 251 14.07 -4.34 4.26
N GLY A 252 15.02 -4.93 4.99
CA GLY A 252 15.42 -4.43 6.31
C GLY A 252 14.54 -4.88 7.47
N LEU A 253 13.61 -5.82 7.26
CA LEU A 253 12.77 -6.37 8.32
C LEU A 253 13.54 -7.34 9.22
N VAL A 254 14.59 -7.97 8.67
CA VAL A 254 15.42 -8.94 9.38
C VAL A 254 16.89 -8.66 9.12
N TYR A 255 17.70 -8.75 10.17
CA TYR A 255 19.14 -8.65 10.09
C TYR A 255 19.80 -10.02 10.22
N GLN A 256 20.77 -10.29 9.33
CA GLN A 256 21.65 -11.46 9.39
C GLN A 256 23.10 -11.03 9.17
N ARG A 257 23.97 -11.36 10.14
CA ARG A 257 25.41 -10.99 10.09
C ARG A 257 26.15 -11.59 8.88
N LYS A 258 25.79 -12.80 8.46
CA LYS A 258 26.34 -13.50 7.28
C LYS A 258 25.21 -14.05 6.42
N LYS A 259 25.42 -14.19 5.09
CA LYS A 259 24.41 -14.71 4.15
C LYS A 259 23.88 -16.11 4.52
N LYS A 260 24.71 -16.96 5.13
CA LYS A 260 24.34 -18.31 5.59
C LYS A 260 24.42 -18.44 7.12
N SER A 261 24.15 -17.35 7.83
CA SER A 261 24.09 -17.39 9.30
C SER A 261 22.93 -18.28 9.72
N SER A 262 23.15 -19.19 10.68
CA SER A 262 22.05 -19.94 11.32
C SER A 262 21.22 -19.07 12.27
N ARG A 263 21.55 -17.78 12.38
CA ARG A 263 20.93 -16.82 13.30
C ARG A 263 20.43 -15.58 12.58
N PHE A 264 19.25 -15.10 12.98
CA PHE A 264 18.66 -13.85 12.51
C PHE A 264 18.13 -13.00 13.67
N TYR A 265 18.02 -11.69 13.43
CA TYR A 265 17.52 -10.71 14.38
C TYR A 265 16.36 -9.92 13.76
N PRO A 266 15.18 -9.86 14.39
CA PRO A 266 14.07 -9.02 13.93
C PRO A 266 14.40 -7.53 14.16
N THR A 267 14.00 -6.67 13.22
CA THR A 267 14.11 -5.21 13.38
C THR A 267 12.78 -4.62 13.85
N ARG A 268 12.79 -3.34 14.27
CA ARG A 268 11.56 -2.62 14.63
C ARG A 268 10.53 -2.56 13.52
N LEU A 269 10.96 -2.60 12.25
CA LEU A 269 10.04 -2.63 11.12
C LEU A 269 9.21 -3.92 11.09
N ALA A 270 9.71 -5.03 11.64
CA ALA A 270 8.96 -6.29 11.69
C ALA A 270 8.02 -6.37 12.91
N THR A 271 8.49 -5.98 14.09
CA THR A 271 7.71 -6.09 15.34
C THR A 271 6.53 -5.11 15.41
N SER A 272 6.68 -3.96 14.76
CA SER A 272 5.64 -2.94 14.61
C SER A 272 4.48 -3.33 13.71
N LEU A 273 4.67 -4.29 12.78
CA LEU A 273 3.64 -4.71 11.83
C LEU A 273 2.38 -5.21 12.52
N THR A 274 2.53 -5.94 13.63
CA THR A 274 1.41 -6.59 14.34
C THR A 274 0.95 -5.82 15.58
N SER A 275 1.67 -4.77 15.99
CA SER A 275 1.34 -4.02 17.21
C SER A 275 0.41 -2.84 16.95
N GLY A 276 0.09 -2.51 15.69
CA GLY A 276 -0.81 -1.39 15.33
C GLY A 276 -0.28 -0.01 15.78
N ALA A 277 0.91 0.02 16.38
CA ALA A 277 1.64 1.22 16.75
C ALA A 277 2.59 1.56 15.60
N SER A 278 2.63 2.84 15.21
CA SER A 278 3.57 3.37 14.23
C SER A 278 4.99 2.88 14.54
N ALA A 279 5.61 2.09 13.65
CA ALA A 279 6.94 1.48 13.82
C ALA A 279 8.04 2.50 14.02
N GLY A 280 7.82 3.68 13.46
CA GLY A 280 8.59 4.84 13.79
C GLY A 280 8.06 5.39 15.10
N GLY A 281 8.81 5.19 16.18
CA GLY A 281 8.98 6.25 17.18
C GLY A 281 9.66 7.46 16.54
N SER A 282 9.14 7.94 15.41
CA SER A 282 9.48 9.22 14.83
C SER A 282 8.83 10.23 15.78
N PRO A 283 9.61 11.08 16.48
CA PRO A 283 9.02 12.19 17.22
C PRO A 283 8.13 12.91 16.22
N GLY A 284 6.83 13.04 16.54
CA GLY A 284 5.79 13.38 15.56
C GLY A 284 6.30 14.37 14.55
N TYR A 285 6.39 13.96 13.28
CA TYR A 285 7.10 14.69 12.22
C TYR A 285 6.76 16.18 12.34
N THR A 286 7.69 16.93 12.93
CA THR A 286 7.69 18.37 12.85
C THR A 286 7.91 18.60 11.37
N GLY A 287 6.88 19.05 10.66
CA GLY A 287 7.04 19.26 9.24
C GLY A 287 8.24 20.16 9.01
N TYR A 288 8.96 19.91 7.93
CA TYR A 288 10.23 20.55 7.65
C TYR A 288 10.13 21.49 6.45
N VAL A 289 8.97 21.56 5.80
CA VAL A 289 8.76 22.32 4.58
C VAL A 289 8.04 23.63 4.88
N ILE A 290 8.59 24.72 4.35
CA ILE A 290 8.03 26.07 4.35
C ILE A 290 7.87 26.50 2.89
N VAL A 291 6.64 26.83 2.49
CA VAL A 291 6.31 27.36 1.16
C VAL A 291 5.86 28.82 1.28
N GLU A 292 6.50 29.70 0.52
CA GLU A 292 6.15 31.13 0.43
C GLU A 292 5.21 31.44 -0.75
N THR A 293 4.57 32.62 -0.72
CA THR A 293 3.68 33.11 -1.78
C THR A 293 4.38 33.38 -3.12
N ASN A 294 5.70 33.50 -3.11
CA ASN A 294 6.55 33.68 -4.30
C ASN A 294 7.01 32.34 -4.92
N PHE A 295 6.38 31.22 -4.54
CA PHE A 295 6.69 29.85 -4.99
C PHE A 295 8.05 29.31 -4.53
N LYS A 296 8.76 29.98 -3.61
CA LYS A 296 9.96 29.43 -2.98
C LYS A 296 9.58 28.39 -1.92
N VAL A 297 10.36 27.32 -1.90
CA VAL A 297 10.23 26.21 -0.96
C VAL A 297 11.52 26.10 -0.18
N TYR A 298 11.42 26.11 1.14
CA TYR A 298 12.51 25.91 2.08
C TYR A 298 12.25 24.62 2.83
N ALA A 299 13.16 23.67 2.75
CA ALA A 299 13.05 22.37 3.41
C ALA A 299 14.20 22.20 4.41
N TYR A 300 13.87 22.13 5.69
CA TYR A 300 14.81 21.92 6.80
C TYR A 300 15.03 20.44 7.05
N THR A 301 15.76 19.80 6.14
CA THR A 301 16.05 18.37 6.22
C THR A 301 17.47 18.08 5.76
N ASP A 302 18.10 17.14 6.45
CA ASP A 302 19.37 16.51 6.11
C ASP A 302 19.18 15.19 5.35
N SER A 303 17.98 14.59 5.42
CA SER A 303 17.65 13.30 4.82
C SER A 303 17.71 13.38 3.29
N PRO A 304 18.62 12.63 2.62
CA PRO A 304 18.70 12.60 1.17
C PRO A 304 17.39 12.14 0.52
N LEU A 305 16.65 11.22 1.16
CA LEU A 305 15.39 10.71 0.65
C LEU A 305 14.35 11.82 0.52
N GLN A 306 14.17 12.62 1.57
CA GLN A 306 13.19 13.72 1.58
C GLN A 306 13.53 14.78 0.53
N ILE A 307 14.82 15.02 0.31
CA ILE A 307 15.31 15.94 -0.74
C ILE A 307 15.00 15.37 -2.13
N SER A 308 15.23 14.08 -2.34
CA SER A 308 14.90 13.40 -3.60
C SER A 308 13.39 13.43 -3.89
N VAL A 309 12.55 13.19 -2.89
CA VAL A 309 11.09 13.27 -3.04
C VAL A 309 10.65 14.70 -3.41
N LEU A 310 11.21 15.72 -2.77
CA LEU A 310 10.97 17.12 -3.13
C LEU A 310 11.42 17.45 -4.56
N SER A 311 12.53 16.88 -5.02
CA SER A 311 13.08 17.12 -6.36
C SER A 311 12.15 16.64 -7.49
N LEU A 312 11.18 15.76 -7.20
CA LEU A 312 10.23 15.26 -8.18
C LEU A 312 9.28 16.35 -8.72
N PHE A 313 9.04 17.41 -7.95
CA PHE A 313 8.12 18.50 -8.35
C PHE A 313 8.66 19.91 -8.06
N VAL A 314 9.79 20.03 -7.35
CA VAL A 314 10.46 21.31 -7.05
C VAL A 314 11.81 21.36 -7.77
N THR A 315 12.10 22.48 -8.44
CA THR A 315 13.45 22.74 -8.96
C THR A 315 14.35 23.20 -7.81
N LEU A 316 15.30 22.36 -7.40
CA LEU A 316 16.26 22.68 -6.35
C LEU A 316 17.27 23.72 -6.84
N LYS A 317 17.51 24.78 -6.06
CA LYS A 317 18.45 25.86 -6.38
C LYS A 317 19.75 25.77 -5.58
N ALA A 318 19.64 25.48 -4.29
CA ALA A 318 20.79 25.41 -3.39
C ALA A 318 20.56 24.37 -2.30
N ARG A 319 21.62 23.67 -1.91
CA ARG A 319 21.65 22.72 -0.80
C ARG A 319 22.69 23.16 0.22
N PHE A 320 22.24 23.39 1.45
CA PHE A 320 23.07 23.62 2.62
C PHE A 320 23.07 22.36 3.50
N ALA A 321 23.82 22.38 4.61
CA ALA A 321 23.94 21.23 5.51
C ALA A 321 22.58 20.74 6.04
N ASN A 322 21.72 21.67 6.49
CA ASN A 322 20.42 21.35 7.12
C ASN A 322 19.24 22.06 6.45
N MET A 323 19.43 22.60 5.23
CA MET A 323 18.41 23.35 4.53
C MET A 323 18.56 23.20 3.02
N VAL A 324 17.45 22.98 2.32
CA VAL A 324 17.37 22.98 0.87
C VAL A 324 16.43 24.07 0.41
N ILE A 325 16.86 24.84 -0.58
CA ILE A 325 16.07 25.90 -1.20
C ILE A 325 15.69 25.43 -2.60
N GLY A 326 14.40 25.46 -2.90
CA GLY A 326 13.85 25.17 -4.22
C GLY A 326 12.79 26.18 -4.64
N VAL A 327 12.35 26.09 -5.90
CA VAL A 327 11.25 26.90 -6.44
C VAL A 327 10.28 25.99 -7.19
N LEU A 328 8.99 26.20 -6.96
CA LEU A 328 7.92 25.58 -7.74
C LEU A 328 7.75 26.37 -9.04
N THR A 329 8.15 25.76 -10.16
CA THR A 329 8.00 26.36 -11.49
C THR A 329 6.91 25.65 -12.28
N ARG A 330 6.36 26.33 -13.28
CA ARG A 330 5.39 25.71 -14.19
C ARG A 330 5.96 24.45 -14.84
N ASP A 331 7.24 24.48 -15.22
CA ASP A 331 7.89 23.38 -15.91
C ASP A 331 8.15 22.19 -14.96
N SER A 332 8.58 22.43 -13.72
CA SER A 332 8.80 21.37 -12.73
C SER A 332 7.50 20.65 -12.38
N ILE A 333 6.40 21.38 -12.24
CA ILE A 333 5.10 20.78 -11.93
C ILE A 333 4.52 20.04 -13.14
N ARG A 334 4.74 20.56 -14.36
CA ARG A 334 4.37 19.84 -15.59
C ARG A 334 5.15 18.54 -15.75
N GLU A 335 6.42 18.53 -15.39
CA GLU A 335 7.23 17.30 -15.37
C GLU A 335 6.70 16.31 -14.34
N ALA A 336 6.37 16.76 -13.13
CA ALA A 336 5.73 15.93 -12.11
C ALA A 336 4.41 15.31 -12.62
N TYR A 337 3.59 16.08 -13.33
CA TYR A 337 2.37 15.58 -13.96
C TYR A 337 2.65 14.55 -15.06
N ASN A 338 3.71 14.73 -15.85
CA ASN A 338 4.13 13.73 -16.83
C ASN A 338 4.59 12.42 -16.16
N ASN A 339 5.15 12.52 -14.96
CA ASN A 339 5.49 11.39 -14.10
C ASN A 339 4.27 10.80 -13.36
N GLY A 340 3.05 11.29 -13.62
CA GLY A 340 1.81 10.74 -13.09
C GLY A 340 1.47 11.18 -11.66
N ILE A 341 2.21 12.12 -11.09
CA ILE A 341 1.89 12.74 -9.79
C ILE A 341 0.70 13.68 -10.00
N SER A 342 -0.28 13.72 -9.09
CA SER A 342 -1.43 14.63 -9.20
C SER A 342 -1.28 15.91 -8.37
N ALA A 343 -2.03 16.97 -8.71
CA ALA A 343 -1.99 18.23 -7.95
C ALA A 343 -2.38 18.02 -6.48
N GLU A 344 -3.39 17.19 -6.23
CA GLU A 344 -3.85 16.88 -4.87
C GLU A 344 -2.79 16.14 -4.05
N GLN A 345 -1.99 15.28 -4.67
CA GLN A 345 -0.91 14.60 -3.96
C GLN A 345 0.23 15.54 -3.59
N ILE A 346 0.59 16.47 -4.48
CA ILE A 346 1.57 17.51 -4.17
C ILE A 346 1.05 18.37 -3.02
N ALA A 347 -0.22 18.77 -3.07
CA ALA A 347 -0.86 19.53 -2.00
C ALA A 347 -0.89 18.77 -0.66
N GLN A 348 -1.26 17.49 -0.67
CA GLN A 348 -1.26 16.62 0.50
C GLN A 348 0.14 16.48 1.09
N PHE A 349 1.16 16.25 0.26
CA PHE A 349 2.55 16.17 0.70
C PHE A 349 3.01 17.47 1.39
N LEU A 350 2.80 18.61 0.73
CA LEU A 350 3.16 19.91 1.30
C LEU A 350 2.42 20.18 2.61
N THR A 351 1.16 19.75 2.73
CA THR A 351 0.35 19.94 3.94
C THR A 351 0.83 19.06 5.09
N HIS A 352 1.11 17.79 4.80
CA HIS A 352 1.54 16.82 5.80
C HIS A 352 2.92 17.14 6.36
N HIS A 353 3.84 17.60 5.49
CA HIS A 353 5.21 17.97 5.86
C HIS A 353 5.41 19.47 6.12
N ALA A 354 4.34 20.26 6.25
CA ALA A 354 4.41 21.67 6.57
C ALA A 354 4.98 21.92 7.97
N HIS A 355 5.91 22.88 8.09
CA HIS A 355 6.47 23.29 9.37
C HIS A 355 5.38 23.68 10.37
N PRO A 356 5.50 23.39 11.69
CA PRO A 356 4.47 23.71 12.67
C PRO A 356 4.00 25.18 12.66
N GLU A 357 4.92 26.11 12.37
CA GLU A 357 4.58 27.54 12.20
C GLU A 357 3.71 27.81 10.96
N MET A 358 3.81 26.96 9.94
CA MET A 358 3.02 26.99 8.71
C MET A 358 1.76 26.11 8.76
N LYS A 359 1.68 25.13 9.68
CA LYS A 359 0.54 24.21 9.82
C LYS A 359 -0.80 24.92 10.03
N ARG A 360 -0.82 26.24 10.32
CA ARG A 360 -2.05 27.04 10.34
C ARG A 360 -2.68 27.26 8.97
N GLN A 361 -1.92 27.29 7.85
CA GLN A 361 -2.43 27.27 6.47
C GLN A 361 -1.27 27.37 5.45
N LEU A 362 -1.24 26.49 4.46
CA LEU A 362 -0.45 26.70 3.23
C LEU A 362 -1.03 27.87 2.44
N PRO A 363 -0.21 28.68 1.74
CA PRO A 363 -0.71 29.76 0.92
C PRO A 363 -1.69 29.25 -0.15
N PRO A 364 -2.97 29.68 -0.13
CA PRO A 364 -3.97 29.17 -1.07
C PRO A 364 -3.61 29.52 -2.52
N THR A 365 -2.93 30.65 -2.73
CA THR A 365 -2.43 31.07 -4.05
C THR A 365 -1.52 30.03 -4.69
N VAL A 366 -0.66 29.37 -3.90
CA VAL A 366 0.24 28.34 -4.41
C VAL A 366 -0.56 27.08 -4.76
N LEU A 367 -1.48 26.66 -3.89
CA LEU A 367 -2.32 25.48 -4.12
C LEU A 367 -3.19 25.63 -5.37
N ASP A 368 -3.83 26.79 -5.53
CA ASP A 368 -4.66 27.10 -6.68
C ASP A 368 -3.83 27.13 -7.97
N GLN A 369 -2.62 27.69 -7.91
CA GLN A 369 -1.73 27.71 -9.07
C GLN A 369 -1.29 26.31 -9.51
N ILE A 370 -0.99 25.41 -8.56
CA ILE A 370 -0.68 23.99 -8.84
C ILE A 370 -1.87 23.35 -9.57
N ARG A 371 -3.09 23.52 -9.06
CA ARG A 371 -4.33 23.00 -9.68
C ARG A 371 -4.60 23.60 -11.05
N LEU A 372 -4.37 24.90 -11.24
CA LEU A 372 -4.49 25.56 -12.55
C LEU A 372 -3.53 24.98 -13.57
N TRP A 373 -2.27 24.72 -13.18
CA TRP A 373 -1.31 24.06 -14.06
C TRP A 373 -1.71 22.62 -14.45
N GLU A 374 -2.44 21.90 -13.58
CA GLU A 374 -3.01 20.60 -13.93
C GLU A 374 -4.18 20.75 -14.92
N ALA A 375 -5.05 21.72 -14.69
CA ALA A 375 -6.20 22.01 -15.55
C ALA A 375 -5.78 22.45 -16.97
N GLU A 376 -4.65 23.16 -17.10
CA GLU A 376 -4.07 23.49 -18.41
C GLU A 376 -3.76 22.25 -19.25
N ARG A 377 -3.31 21.15 -18.62
CA ARG A 377 -3.02 19.90 -19.32
C ARG A 377 -4.29 19.19 -19.77
N LYS A 378 -5.35 19.23 -18.96
CA LYS A 378 -6.64 18.58 -19.24
C LYS A 378 -7.51 19.35 -20.24
N ARG A 379 -7.00 20.46 -20.82
CA ARG A 379 -7.77 21.34 -21.71
C ARG A 379 -8.08 20.71 -23.08
N ALA A 380 -7.23 19.82 -23.58
CA ALA A 380 -7.44 19.13 -24.86
C ALA A 380 -7.69 17.64 -24.65
N VAL A 381 -8.86 17.16 -25.06
CA VAL A 381 -9.20 15.73 -25.05
C VAL A 381 -9.14 15.22 -26.48
N SER A 382 -8.13 14.41 -26.78
CA SER A 382 -8.07 13.71 -28.07
C SER A 382 -8.96 12.47 -28.01
N ARG A 383 -9.90 12.35 -28.97
CA ARG A 383 -10.74 11.17 -29.12
C ARG A 383 -10.55 10.64 -30.55
N PRO A 384 -10.17 9.36 -30.75
CA PRO A 384 -10.16 8.78 -32.07
C PRO A 384 -11.60 8.79 -32.62
N ALA A 385 -11.78 9.29 -33.83
CA ALA A 385 -13.08 9.40 -34.48
C ALA A 385 -12.93 9.32 -36.00
N TYR A 386 -13.98 8.80 -36.66
CA TYR A 386 -14.10 8.85 -38.11
C TYR A 386 -14.94 10.06 -38.50
N LEU A 387 -14.40 10.86 -39.42
CA LEU A 387 -15.10 12.01 -39.96
C LEU A 387 -15.94 11.59 -41.16
N TYR A 388 -17.23 11.88 -41.13
CA TYR A 388 -18.13 11.76 -42.25
C TYR A 388 -18.35 13.15 -42.84
N SER A 389 -17.89 13.36 -44.06
CA SER A 389 -18.01 14.60 -44.84
C SER A 389 -18.65 14.32 -46.21
N ASP A 390 -18.88 15.37 -46.99
CA ASP A 390 -19.27 15.31 -48.40
C ASP A 390 -20.66 14.71 -48.70
N PHE A 391 -21.65 15.02 -47.86
CA PHE A 391 -23.05 14.65 -48.12
C PHE A 391 -23.66 15.51 -49.24
N ALA A 392 -24.15 14.84 -50.30
CA ALA A 392 -24.75 15.51 -51.45
C ALA A 392 -26.06 16.25 -51.10
N LYS A 393 -26.88 15.67 -50.21
CA LYS A 393 -28.18 16.22 -49.80
C LYS A 393 -28.26 16.45 -48.29
N GLN A 394 -28.92 17.53 -47.88
CA GLN A 394 -29.16 17.84 -46.46
C GLN A 394 -29.95 16.73 -45.75
N SER A 395 -30.92 16.11 -46.44
CA SER A 395 -31.73 15.02 -45.90
C SER A 395 -30.92 13.76 -45.61
N GLU A 396 -29.92 13.48 -46.45
CA GLU A 396 -29.03 12.33 -46.28
C GLU A 396 -28.14 12.51 -45.04
N TYR A 397 -27.54 13.69 -44.90
CA TYR A 397 -26.81 14.09 -43.70
C TYR A 397 -27.65 13.94 -42.44
N LEU A 398 -28.86 14.52 -42.40
CA LEU A 398 -29.74 14.45 -41.23
C LEU A 398 -30.11 13.00 -40.90
N SER A 399 -30.39 12.16 -41.90
CA SER A 399 -30.74 10.75 -41.67
C SER A 399 -29.58 9.94 -41.10
N ALA A 400 -28.35 10.19 -41.57
CA ALA A 400 -27.15 9.53 -41.07
C ALA A 400 -26.81 10.03 -39.66
N LEU A 401 -26.98 11.33 -39.39
CA LEU A 401 -26.79 11.92 -38.07
C LEU A 401 -27.80 11.38 -37.05
N HIS A 402 -29.09 11.28 -37.42
CA HIS A 402 -30.12 10.68 -36.57
C HIS A 402 -29.79 9.23 -36.23
N PHE A 403 -29.44 8.42 -37.23
CA PHE A 403 -29.05 7.02 -37.01
C PHE A 403 -27.83 6.89 -36.08
N ALA A 404 -26.80 7.74 -36.28
CA ALA A 404 -25.62 7.75 -35.42
C ALA A 404 -25.93 8.25 -33.99
N ARG A 405 -26.88 9.19 -33.84
CA ARG A 405 -27.31 9.77 -32.56
C ARG A 405 -28.14 8.79 -31.75
N ASP A 406 -29.05 8.06 -32.39
CA ASP A 406 -29.90 7.03 -31.76
C ASP A 406 -29.05 5.89 -31.19
N LEU A 407 -27.93 5.58 -31.83
CA LEU A 407 -26.97 4.56 -31.37
C LEU A 407 -25.90 5.10 -30.42
N GLY A 408 -25.87 6.42 -30.16
CA GLY A 408 -24.94 7.04 -29.21
C GLY A 408 -23.48 7.16 -29.69
N TYR A 409 -23.23 7.11 -31.00
CA TYR A 409 -21.87 7.09 -31.56
C TYR A 409 -21.36 8.47 -32.03
N VAL A 410 -22.15 9.53 -31.95
CA VAL A 410 -21.75 10.88 -32.38
C VAL A 410 -20.83 11.54 -31.35
N VAL A 411 -19.62 11.89 -31.78
CA VAL A 411 -18.62 12.60 -30.96
C VAL A 411 -18.72 14.12 -31.16
N TRP A 412 -18.97 14.55 -32.40
CA TRP A 412 -19.09 15.96 -32.77
C TRP A 412 -19.90 16.09 -34.06
N PHE A 413 -20.60 17.20 -34.26
CA PHE A 413 -21.33 17.48 -35.51
C PHE A 413 -21.31 18.98 -35.83
N SER A 414 -21.43 19.30 -37.12
CA SER A 414 -21.61 20.65 -37.64
C SER A 414 -22.63 20.63 -38.78
N ASP A 415 -23.80 21.21 -38.51
CA ASP A 415 -24.91 21.27 -39.48
C ASP A 415 -24.57 22.19 -40.66
N GLU A 416 -23.83 23.28 -40.42
CA GLU A 416 -23.40 24.25 -41.45
C GLU A 416 -22.53 23.61 -42.53
N LYS A 417 -21.61 22.73 -42.11
CA LYS A 417 -20.67 22.04 -43.00
C LYS A 417 -21.15 20.64 -43.40
N ARG A 418 -22.34 20.22 -42.93
CA ARG A 418 -22.91 18.88 -43.15
C ARG A 418 -21.90 17.78 -42.83
N MET A 419 -21.26 17.86 -41.68
CA MET A 419 -20.24 16.90 -41.28
C MET A 419 -20.47 16.45 -39.85
N PHE A 420 -20.12 15.21 -39.54
CA PHE A 420 -20.11 14.71 -38.17
C PHE A 420 -19.00 13.70 -37.95
N ALA A 421 -18.52 13.62 -36.72
CA ALA A 421 -17.50 12.69 -36.28
C ALA A 421 -18.16 11.57 -35.48
N GLY A 422 -17.97 10.32 -35.91
CA GLY A 422 -18.46 9.12 -35.23
C GLY A 422 -17.34 8.39 -34.47
N SER A 423 -17.69 7.67 -33.40
CA SER A 423 -16.75 6.81 -32.69
C SER A 423 -16.27 5.64 -33.57
N PRO A 424 -15.07 5.08 -33.32
CA PRO A 424 -14.55 3.94 -34.08
C PRO A 424 -15.43 2.69 -33.94
N GLU A 425 -16.09 2.49 -32.79
CA GLU A 425 -17.04 1.40 -32.56
C GLU A 425 -18.29 1.53 -33.44
N GLY A 426 -18.77 2.77 -33.63
CA GLY A 426 -19.90 3.06 -34.49
C GLY A 426 -19.59 2.96 -35.99
N HIS A 427 -18.31 3.01 -36.37
CA HIS A 427 -17.91 3.07 -37.77
C HIS A 427 -18.34 1.84 -38.59
N VAL A 428 -18.30 0.65 -37.99
CA VAL A 428 -18.72 -0.61 -38.64
C VAL A 428 -20.22 -0.57 -38.95
N ARG A 429 -21.04 -0.15 -37.98
CA ARG A 429 -22.50 -0.04 -38.14
C ARG A 429 -22.91 1.06 -39.12
N MET A 430 -22.16 2.17 -39.13
CA MET A 430 -22.37 3.23 -40.11
C MET A 430 -22.04 2.77 -41.53
N LYS A 431 -20.98 1.97 -41.73
CA LYS A 431 -20.68 1.37 -43.03
C LYS A 431 -21.80 0.47 -43.55
N GLU A 432 -22.37 -0.37 -42.68
CA GLU A 432 -23.55 -1.18 -43.03
C GLU A 432 -24.77 -0.34 -43.39
N TYR A 433 -24.99 0.77 -42.67
CA TYR A 433 -26.08 1.71 -42.97
C TYR A 433 -25.91 2.34 -44.36
N PHE A 434 -24.70 2.80 -44.71
CA PHE A 434 -24.42 3.36 -46.03
C PHE A 434 -24.49 2.29 -47.14
N ALA A 435 -24.03 1.06 -46.86
CA ALA A 435 -24.09 -0.05 -47.82
C ALA A 435 -25.53 -0.51 -48.11
N LYS A 436 -26.47 -0.35 -47.18
CA LYS A 436 -27.91 -0.63 -47.41
C LYS A 436 -28.65 0.47 -48.17
N LYS A 437 -28.04 1.66 -48.28
CA LYS A 437 -28.63 2.86 -48.91
C LYS A 437 -28.04 3.19 -50.28
N SER A 438 -26.86 2.65 -50.59
CA SER A 438 -26.31 2.56 -51.95
C SER A 438 -27.00 1.46 -52.73
#